data_AF-A0A7Y0XWC8-F1
#
_entry.id   AF-A0A7Y0XWC8-F1
#
_cell.length_a   1.000
_cell.length_b   1.000
_cell.length_c   1.000
_cell.angle_alpha   90.00
_cell.angle_beta   90.00
_cell.angle_gamma   90.00
#
_symmetry.space_group_name_H-M   'P 1'
#
loop_
_entity.id
_entity.type
_entity.pdbx_description
1 polymer ?
#
loop_
_entity_poly.entity_id
_entity_poly.type
_entity_poly.pdbx_seq_one_letter_code
_entity_poly.pdbx_strand_id
1 'polypeptide(L)' 'MEKAGLQFEWEDIKHDLNALQEVTLEESGRKLAIRTASVGTCGKVFQTIRVAMPPSIRHV' A
#
# COMPACT_ATOMS: atom_id res chain seq x y z
N MET A 1 26.13 0.79 -9.50
CA MET A 1 24.70 0.81 -9.15
C MET A 1 24.25 -0.62 -9.03
N GLU A 2 24.13 -1.13 -7.81
CA GLU A 2 23.58 -2.47 -7.55
C GLU A 2 22.09 -2.46 -7.90
N LYS A 3 21.70 -3.24 -8.91
CA LYS A 3 20.29 -3.55 -9.14
C LYS A 3 19.85 -4.39 -7.94
N ALA A 4 19.00 -3.83 -7.09
CA ALA A 4 18.38 -4.62 -6.02
C ALA A 4 17.67 -5.81 -6.69
N GLY A 5 18.23 -7.01 -6.52
CA GLY A 5 17.85 -8.25 -7.20
C GLY A 5 16.51 -8.81 -6.72
N LEU A 6 15.49 -7.97 -6.68
CA LEU A 6 14.13 -8.38 -6.34
C LEU A 6 13.43 -8.81 -7.63
N GLN A 7 13.52 -10.12 -7.90
CA GLN A 7 12.61 -10.78 -8.83
C GLN A 7 11.29 -11.00 -8.09
N PHE A 8 10.37 -10.07 -8.25
CA PHE A 8 9.00 -10.29 -7.84
C PHE A 8 8.23 -10.80 -9.04
N GLU A 9 7.47 -11.88 -8.84
CA GLU A 9 6.54 -12.32 -9.86
C GLU A 9 5.43 -11.25 -10.01
N TRP A 10 5.09 -10.92 -11.25
CA TRP A 10 4.09 -9.88 -11.53
C TRP A 10 2.71 -10.25 -10.96
N GLU A 11 2.41 -11.55 -10.86
CA GLU A 11 1.21 -12.04 -10.19
C GLU A 11 1.19 -11.71 -8.70
N ASP A 12 2.32 -11.82 -8.00
CA ASP A 12 2.40 -11.50 -6.57
C ASP A 12 2.16 -10.01 -6.33
N ILE A 13 2.71 -9.15 -7.18
CA ILE A 13 2.48 -7.70 -7.11
C ILE A 13 1.00 -7.38 -7.30
N LYS A 14 0.37 -7.96 -8.33
CA LYS A 14 -1.07 -7.75 -8.59
C LYS A 14 -1.94 -8.30 -7.47
N HIS A 15 -1.61 -9.48 -6.94
CA HIS A 15 -2.35 -10.08 -5.84
C HIS A 15 -2.30 -9.20 -4.59
N ASP A 16 -1.10 -8.74 -4.21
CA ASP A 16 -0.93 -7.89 -3.04
C ASP A 16 -1.60 -6.52 -3.20
N LEU A 17 -1.58 -5.94 -4.40
CA LEU A 17 -2.32 -4.72 -4.70
C LEU A 17 -3.84 -4.93 -4.62
N ASN A 18 -4.34 -6.06 -5.10
CA ASN A 18 -5.77 -6.41 -5.00
C ASN A 18 -6.22 -6.69 -3.56
N ALA A 19 -5.30 -7.11 -2.68
CA ALA A 19 -5.56 -7.31 -1.26
C ALA A 19 -5.69 -5.97 -0.48
N LEU A 20 -5.25 -4.85 -1.07
CA LEU A 20 -5.45 -3.53 -0.48
C LEU A 20 -6.92 -3.13 -0.60
N GLN A 21 -7.56 -2.90 0.55
CA GLN A 21 -8.93 -2.39 0.64
C GLN A 21 -8.89 -1.05 1.36
N GLU A 22 -9.67 -0.08 0.87
CA GLU A 22 -9.87 1.22 1.53
C GLU A 22 -11.34 1.36 1.90
N VAL A 23 -11.60 1.74 3.14
CA VAL A 23 -12.92 2.02 3.70
C VAL A 23 -12.93 3.47 4.19
N THR A 24 -13.97 4.21 3.84
CA THR A 24 -14.20 5.55 4.39
C THR A 24 -15.21 5.47 5.52
N LEU A 25 -14.81 5.94 6.71
CA LEU A 25 -15.68 6.11 7.86
C LEU A 25 -16.05 7.59 8.01
N GLU A 26 -17.30 7.84 8.34
CA GLU A 26 -17.79 9.17 8.71
C GLU A 26 -18.25 9.14 10.16
N GLU A 27 -17.61 9.92 11.02
CA GLU A 27 -17.97 10.04 12.43
C GLU A 27 -18.02 11.52 12.82
N SER A 28 -19.17 11.98 13.32
CA SER A 28 -19.37 13.34 13.82
C SER A 28 -18.90 14.44 12.84
N GLY A 29 -19.14 14.27 11.54
CA GLY A 29 -18.75 15.21 10.49
C GLY A 29 -17.27 15.15 10.05
N ARG A 30 -16.47 14.23 10.60
CA ARG A 30 -15.11 13.95 10.15
C ARG A 30 -15.10 12.70 9.27
N LYS A 31 -14.46 12.80 8.10
CA LYS A 31 -14.23 11.66 7.21
C LYS A 31 -12.82 11.14 7.39
N LEU A 32 -12.71 9.83 7.60
CA LEU A 32 -11.46 9.10 7.73
C LEU A 32 -11.43 8.00 6.67
N ALA A 33 -10.38 7.97 5.86
CA ALA A 33 -10.08 6.83 5.01
C ALA A 33 -9.12 5.90 5.77
N ILE A 34 -9.51 4.63 5.88
CA ILE A 34 -8.73 3.56 6.49
C ILE A 34 -8.43 2.53 5.41
N ARG A 35 -7.14 2.28 5.19
CA ARG A 35 -6.64 1.27 4.25
C ARG A 35 -6.08 0.08 5.02
N THR A 36 -6.31 -1.13 4.53
CA THR A 36 -5.63 -2.32 5.04
C THR A 36 -4.11 -2.17 4.95
N ALA A 37 -3.39 -2.79 5.89
CA ALA A 37 -1.94 -2.78 5.88
C ALA A 37 -1.43 -3.49 4.62
N SER A 38 -0.40 -2.90 3.99
CA SER A 38 0.31 -3.57 2.89
C SER A 38 1.10 -4.76 3.44
N VAL A 39 0.74 -5.96 3.03
CA VAL A 39 1.47 -7.19 3.34
C VAL A 39 2.20 -7.66 2.07
N GLY A 40 3.31 -8.38 2.23
CA GLY A 40 4.02 -8.99 1.11
C GLY A 40 4.95 -8.04 0.34
N THR A 41 4.82 -8.08 -0.97
CA THR A 41 5.66 -7.43 -1.97
C THR A 41 5.31 -5.95 -2.17
N CYS A 42 4.05 -5.56 -1.94
CA CYS A 42 3.59 -4.19 -2.16
C CYS A 42 4.45 -3.15 -1.40
N GLY A 43 4.79 -3.39 -0.12
CA GLY A 43 5.64 -2.46 0.63
C GLY A 43 7.07 -2.36 0.10
N LYS A 44 7.62 -3.48 -0.40
CA LYS A 44 8.98 -3.54 -0.95
C LYS A 44 9.08 -2.88 -2.32
N VAL A 45 8.02 -2.95 -3.14
CA VAL A 45 7.94 -2.24 -4.42
C VAL A 45 8.04 -0.73 -4.18
N PHE A 46 7.23 -0.19 -3.27
CA PHE A 46 7.27 1.23 -2.91
C PHE A 46 8.64 1.67 -2.37
N GLN A 47 9.27 0.86 -1.52
CA GLN A 47 10.64 1.12 -1.04
C GLN A 47 11.67 1.12 -2.17
N THR A 48 11.55 0.20 -3.13
CA THR A 48 12.48 0.06 -4.27
C THR A 48 12.45 1.30 -5.17
N ILE A 49 11.26 1.87 -5.39
CA ILE A 49 11.10 3.14 -6.13
C ILE A 49 11.26 4.39 -5.24
N ARG A 50 11.64 4.23 -3.96
CA ARG A 50 11.78 5.29 -2.95
C ARG A 50 10.53 6.17 -2.79
N VAL A 51 9.35 5.59 -2.97
CA VAL A 51 8.07 6.27 -2.72
C VAL A 51 7.58 5.90 -1.34
N ALA A 52 7.29 6.91 -0.51
CA ALA A 52 6.64 6.68 0.77
C ALA A 52 5.20 6.18 0.53
N MET A 53 4.82 5.08 1.18
CA MET A 53 3.42 4.69 1.17
C MET A 53 2.59 5.67 2.01
N PRO A 54 1.39 6.05 1.53
CA PRO A 54 0.47 6.83 2.32
C PRO A 54 0.15 6.17 3.66
N PRO A 55 -0.10 6.94 4.73
CA PRO A 55 -0.52 6.39 6.01
C PRO A 55 -1.82 5.61 5.85
N SER A 56 -1.94 4.50 6.58
CA SER A 56 -3.12 3.64 6.52
C SER A 56 -4.39 4.30 7.08
N ILE A 57 -4.26 5.40 7.83
CA ILE A 57 -5.38 6.20 8.31
C ILE A 57 -5.12 7.65 7.90
N ARG A 58 -6.06 8.27 7.20
CA ARG A 58 -5.97 9.66 6.76
C ARG A 58 -7.32 10.37 6.83
N HIS A 59 -7.30 11.67 7.09
CA HIS A 59 -8.48 12.52 6.92
C HIS A 59 -8.76 12.75 5.44
N VAL A 60 -10.04 12.76 5.06
CA VAL A 60 -10.52 12.99 3.69
C VAL A 60 -11.45 14.19 3.63
#